data_AF-A0A7V6J2K1-F1
#
_entry.id   AF-A0A7V6J2K1-F1
#
_cell.length_a   1.000
_cell.length_b   1.000
_cell.length_c   1.000
_cell.angle_alpha   90.00
_cell.angle_beta   90.00
_cell.angle_gamma   90.00
#
_symmetry.space_group_name_H-M   'P 1'
#
loop_
_entity.id
_entity.type
_entity.pdbx_description
1 polymer ?
#
loop_
_entity_poly.entity_id
_entity_poly.type
_entity_poly.pdbx_seq_one_letter_code
_entity_poly.pdbx_strand_id
1 'polypeptide(L)'
;MGWKISLIAGVLVASTLVVVLLVVFKNKNKVKKSFHNIEKKFIKIKDNQLENKLEKIKKISENNEEYKETYSELNERFVELSTDKIVEIEVKLEQTKSSLQSKGAKDVKEEIKVISKNIDELYKCYLALENDINEITKKERQLREELVPIKESFRLMRGEFLENKDKFYDCQENFEDRLNKIEDKMEEVDKLLVNGIYSEVEEKIAMIYEEVEFYKHHLNKLPELISFSMQILPRRLEKTKERYENLKEEGYPLYNIKMNLVEESTKEKLKEIKQSFIDLEYEGIETDIKKIALDISELDEAMSNEVVAREEYESEVDGVYNKVSQVLRNFLKAKRDTKSISGIFLIEQERHQELDLLENRIQNLNRIKSDLDSFIHSITKKPFTLLNAKMRELNQYVIDTEKGLNNYIGYIKSLKDDSEAAYRAINDFSIGLNTYLNKIY
;
A
#
# COMPACT_ATOMS: atom_id res chain seq x y z
N MET A 1 -101.31 59.79 -5.96
CA MET A 1 -99.90 59.50 -5.57
C MET A 1 -99.73 58.28 -4.65
N GLY A 2 -100.75 57.81 -3.91
CA GLY A 2 -100.61 56.71 -2.94
C GLY A 2 -100.22 55.32 -3.50
N TRP A 3 -100.69 54.93 -4.69
CA TRP A 3 -100.39 53.60 -5.24
C TRP A 3 -98.92 53.44 -5.67
N LYS A 4 -98.28 54.53 -6.15
CA LYS A 4 -96.85 54.53 -6.51
C LYS A 4 -95.94 54.36 -5.29
N ILE A 5 -96.29 54.97 -4.16
CA ILE A 5 -95.54 54.86 -2.90
C ILE A 5 -95.68 53.45 -2.31
N SER A 6 -96.87 52.85 -2.39
CA SER A 6 -97.12 51.47 -1.97
C SER A 6 -96.37 50.44 -2.83
N LEU A 7 -96.27 50.67 -4.15
CA LEU A 7 -95.46 49.85 -5.06
C LEU A 7 -93.95 49.96 -4.77
N ILE A 8 -93.44 51.17 -4.53
CA ILE A 8 -92.02 51.39 -4.20
C ILE A 8 -91.67 50.76 -2.84
N ALA A 9 -92.54 50.89 -1.84
CA ALA A 9 -92.38 50.25 -0.53
C ALA A 9 -92.43 48.72 -0.63
N GLY A 10 -93.34 48.16 -1.44
CA GLY A 10 -93.42 46.72 -1.69
C GLY A 10 -92.18 46.15 -2.38
N VAL A 11 -91.62 46.88 -3.36
CA VAL A 11 -90.38 46.50 -4.06
C VAL A 11 -89.16 46.58 -3.13
N LEU A 12 -89.10 47.56 -2.22
CA LEU A 12 -88.04 47.66 -1.21
C LEU A 12 -88.10 46.54 -0.17
N VAL A 13 -89.30 46.15 0.28
CA VAL A 13 -89.47 45.01 1.21
C VAL A 13 -89.15 43.69 0.51
N ALA A 14 -89.54 43.52 -0.76
CA ALA A 14 -89.19 42.33 -1.54
C ALA A 14 -87.69 42.26 -1.83
N SER A 15 -87.02 43.38 -2.16
CA SER A 15 -85.58 43.38 -2.44
C SER A 15 -84.75 43.11 -1.18
N THR A 16 -85.15 43.65 -0.03
CA THR A 16 -84.51 43.36 1.26
C THR A 16 -84.71 41.89 1.67
N LEU A 17 -85.89 41.31 1.45
CA LEU A 17 -86.12 39.87 1.63
C LEU A 17 -85.25 39.00 0.72
N VAL A 18 -85.08 39.38 -0.55
CA VAL A 18 -84.20 38.66 -1.49
C VAL A 18 -82.74 38.76 -1.06
N VAL A 19 -82.27 39.93 -0.61
CA VAL A 19 -80.92 40.10 -0.08
C VAL A 19 -80.70 39.27 1.18
N VAL A 20 -81.66 39.24 2.11
CA VAL A 20 -81.61 38.39 3.31
C VAL A 20 -81.58 36.91 2.92
N LEU A 21 -82.41 36.47 1.97
CA LEU A 21 -82.40 35.09 1.46
C LEU A 21 -81.07 34.73 0.79
N LEU A 22 -80.50 35.63 -0.02
CA LEU A 22 -79.20 35.44 -0.66
C LEU A 22 -78.05 35.39 0.36
N VAL A 23 -78.10 36.23 1.40
CA VAL A 23 -77.13 36.21 2.51
C VAL A 23 -77.26 34.90 3.29
N VAL A 24 -78.46 34.45 3.62
CA VAL A 24 -78.72 33.17 4.29
C VAL A 24 -78.26 31.98 3.44
N PHE A 25 -78.52 32.01 2.13
CA PHE A 25 -78.10 30.97 1.19
C PHE A 25 -76.58 30.92 1.02
N LYS A 26 -75.93 32.08 0.85
CA LYS A 26 -74.46 32.18 0.83
C LYS A 26 -73.85 31.70 2.14
N ASN A 27 -74.44 32.04 3.28
CA ASN A 27 -73.94 31.61 4.59
C ASN A 27 -74.09 30.09 4.77
N LYS A 28 -75.23 29.50 4.41
CA LYS A 28 -75.42 28.04 4.40
C LYS A 28 -74.42 27.33 3.47
N ASN A 29 -74.13 27.87 2.28
CA ASN A 29 -73.13 27.30 1.38
C ASN A 29 -71.70 27.40 1.91
N LYS A 30 -71.34 28.50 2.60
CA LYS A 30 -70.03 28.62 3.27
C LYS A 30 -69.87 27.59 4.40
N VAL A 31 -70.93 27.38 5.20
CA VAL A 31 -70.96 26.37 6.27
C VAL A 31 -70.84 24.95 5.70
N LYS A 32 -71.57 24.63 4.62
CA LYS A 32 -71.41 23.36 3.87
C LYS A 32 -69.99 23.12 3.37
N LYS A 33 -69.36 24.12 2.75
CA LYS A 33 -67.96 24.02 2.29
C LYS A 33 -66.99 23.80 3.46
N SER A 34 -67.22 24.45 4.60
CA SER A 34 -66.39 24.30 5.79
C SER A 34 -66.50 22.88 6.36
N PHE A 35 -67.70 22.31 6.42
CA PHE A 35 -67.93 20.92 6.80
C PHE A 35 -67.21 19.94 5.86
N HIS A 36 -67.35 20.11 4.55
CA HIS A 36 -66.71 19.22 3.57
C HIS A 36 -65.17 19.28 3.64
N ASN A 37 -64.59 20.44 3.97
CA ASN A 37 -63.15 20.56 4.19
C ASN A 37 -62.68 19.78 5.43
N ILE A 38 -63.48 19.79 6.49
CA ILE A 38 -63.20 19.03 7.73
C ILE A 38 -63.33 17.52 7.48
N GLU A 39 -64.37 17.11 6.76
CA GLU A 39 -64.58 15.72 6.32
C GLU A 39 -63.39 15.21 5.49
N LYS A 40 -62.89 16.02 4.54
CA LYS A 40 -61.67 15.72 3.78
C LYS A 40 -60.42 15.58 4.66
N LYS A 41 -60.25 16.45 5.67
CA LYS A 41 -59.12 16.34 6.61
C LYS A 41 -59.21 15.01 7.38
N PHE A 42 -60.40 14.66 7.84
CA PHE A 42 -60.64 13.42 8.58
C PHE A 42 -60.36 12.16 7.74
N ILE A 43 -60.80 12.14 6.48
CA ILE A 43 -60.51 11.01 5.55
C ILE A 43 -59.01 10.81 5.39
N LYS A 44 -58.22 11.89 5.27
CA LYS A 44 -56.74 11.78 5.20
C LYS A 44 -56.11 11.21 6.45
N ILE A 45 -56.69 11.47 7.63
CA ILE A 45 -56.24 10.87 8.88
C ILE A 45 -56.53 9.37 8.85
N LYS A 46 -57.71 8.96 8.34
CA LYS A 46 -58.10 7.55 8.25
C LYS A 46 -57.26 6.74 7.24
N ASP A 47 -56.86 7.35 6.13
CA ASP A 47 -56.01 6.73 5.09
C ASP A 47 -54.52 6.65 5.45
N ASN A 48 -54.15 6.86 6.71
CA ASN A 48 -52.74 6.79 7.12
C ASN A 48 -52.19 5.35 7.02
N GLN A 49 -50.88 5.22 6.82
CA GLN A 49 -50.19 3.91 6.81
C GLN A 49 -49.61 3.55 8.19
N LEU A 50 -50.21 4.03 9.28
CA LEU A 50 -49.65 3.83 10.62
C LEU A 50 -49.75 2.37 11.05
N GLU A 51 -50.81 1.66 10.64
CA GLU A 51 -50.99 0.22 10.87
C GLU A 51 -49.81 -0.59 10.33
N ASN A 52 -49.39 -0.32 9.08
CA ASN A 52 -48.23 -0.98 8.47
C ASN A 52 -46.92 -0.70 9.23
N LYS A 53 -46.75 0.53 9.75
CA LYS A 53 -45.57 0.88 10.55
C LYS A 53 -45.60 0.20 11.92
N LEU A 54 -46.78 0.09 12.53
CA LEU A 54 -46.98 -0.59 13.81
C LEU A 54 -46.76 -2.10 13.68
N GLU A 55 -47.17 -2.71 12.57
CA GLU A 55 -46.90 -4.12 12.28
C GLU A 55 -45.40 -4.42 12.19
N LYS A 56 -44.58 -3.48 11.70
CA LYS A 56 -43.11 -3.62 11.75
C LYS A 56 -42.60 -3.63 13.18
N ILE A 57 -43.08 -2.73 14.03
CA ILE A 57 -42.72 -2.70 15.46
C ILE A 57 -43.19 -3.98 16.16
N LYS A 58 -44.34 -4.52 15.80
CA LYS A 58 -44.82 -5.82 16.29
C LYS A 58 -43.82 -6.94 15.99
N LYS A 59 -43.32 -7.02 14.76
CA LYS A 59 -42.32 -8.03 14.38
C LYS A 59 -41.00 -7.85 15.15
N ILE A 60 -40.60 -6.61 15.41
CA ILE A 60 -39.43 -6.31 16.25
C ILE A 60 -39.68 -6.78 17.69
N SER A 61 -40.84 -6.49 18.27
CA SER A 61 -41.15 -6.85 19.65
C SER A 61 -41.36 -8.35 19.89
N GLU A 62 -41.76 -9.11 18.86
CA GLU A 62 -41.80 -10.57 18.90
C GLU A 62 -40.40 -11.19 19.05
N ASN A 63 -39.37 -10.53 18.50
CA ASN A 63 -37.99 -11.03 18.47
C ASN A 63 -37.06 -10.36 19.49
N ASN A 64 -37.43 -9.21 20.05
CA ASN A 64 -36.64 -8.47 21.04
C ASN A 64 -37.52 -8.07 22.24
N GLU A 65 -37.16 -8.58 23.43
CA GLU A 65 -37.92 -8.35 24.66
C GLU A 65 -37.98 -6.89 25.09
N GLU A 66 -36.95 -6.09 24.77
CA GLU A 66 -36.88 -4.67 25.13
C GLU A 66 -38.00 -3.86 24.47
N TYR A 67 -38.52 -4.31 23.32
CA TYR A 67 -39.56 -3.60 22.57
C TYR A 67 -40.97 -4.10 22.84
N LYS A 68 -41.17 -5.12 23.70
CA LYS A 68 -42.51 -5.66 24.02
C LYS A 68 -43.40 -4.63 24.73
N GLU A 69 -42.86 -3.98 25.76
CA GLU A 69 -43.59 -2.96 26.53
C GLU A 69 -43.89 -1.74 25.66
N THR A 70 -42.88 -1.25 24.93
CA THR A 70 -43.03 -0.13 23.99
C THR A 70 -44.06 -0.42 22.90
N TYR A 71 -44.07 -1.63 22.32
CA TYR A 71 -45.10 -2.02 21.36
C TYR A 71 -46.49 -2.03 21.98
N SER A 72 -46.65 -2.57 23.19
CA SER A 72 -47.94 -2.63 23.89
C SER A 72 -48.52 -1.22 24.08
N GLU A 73 -47.71 -0.28 24.57
CA GLU A 73 -48.13 1.13 24.76
C GLU A 73 -48.52 1.81 23.44
N LEU A 74 -47.73 1.61 22.38
CA LEU A 74 -48.02 2.18 21.06
C LEU A 74 -49.27 1.57 20.44
N ASN A 75 -49.49 0.27 20.61
CA ASN A 75 -50.66 -0.44 20.11
C ASN A 75 -51.93 0.00 20.85
N GLU A 76 -51.88 0.16 22.18
CA GLU A 76 -53.00 0.68 22.97
C GLU A 76 -53.37 2.10 22.51
N ARG A 77 -52.38 3.00 22.38
CA ARG A 77 -52.59 4.34 21.83
C ARG A 77 -53.17 4.30 20.41
N PHE A 78 -52.70 3.40 19.55
CA PHE A 78 -53.22 3.25 18.20
C PHE A 78 -54.69 2.81 18.19
N VAL A 79 -55.06 1.83 19.03
CA VAL A 79 -56.44 1.36 19.17
C VAL A 79 -57.35 2.46 19.72
N GLU A 80 -56.94 3.18 20.77
CA GLU A 80 -57.71 4.31 21.32
C GLU A 80 -57.99 5.38 20.26
N LEU A 81 -56.97 5.74 19.46
CA LEU A 81 -57.12 6.73 18.39
C LEU A 81 -57.98 6.21 17.24
N SER A 82 -57.78 4.96 16.81
CA SER A 82 -58.35 4.41 15.58
C SER A 82 -59.75 3.82 15.74
N THR A 83 -60.07 3.32 16.93
CA THR A 83 -61.35 2.66 17.23
C THR A 83 -62.27 3.56 18.03
N ASP A 84 -61.76 4.26 19.05
CA ASP A 84 -62.64 5.06 19.93
C ASP A 84 -62.83 6.48 19.38
N LYS A 85 -61.74 7.23 19.19
CA LYS A 85 -61.82 8.65 18.80
C LYS A 85 -62.28 8.86 17.36
N ILE A 86 -61.87 7.99 16.42
CA ILE A 86 -62.35 8.02 15.04
C ILE A 86 -63.85 7.78 14.99
N VAL A 87 -64.38 6.75 15.67
CA VAL A 87 -65.81 6.45 15.68
C VAL A 87 -66.61 7.58 16.34
N GLU A 88 -66.13 8.16 17.43
CA GLU A 88 -66.76 9.31 18.07
C GLU A 88 -66.87 10.52 17.11
N ILE A 89 -65.81 10.79 16.34
CA ILE A 89 -65.80 11.87 15.35
C ILE A 89 -66.70 11.54 14.15
N GLU A 90 -66.75 10.28 13.69
CA GLU A 90 -67.67 9.84 12.62
C GLU A 90 -69.13 10.06 13.02
N VAL A 91 -69.51 9.67 14.25
CA VAL A 91 -70.86 9.91 14.79
C VAL A 91 -71.17 11.41 14.84
N LYS A 92 -70.24 12.24 15.33
CA LYS A 92 -70.40 13.70 15.39
C LYS A 92 -70.50 14.31 13.99
N LEU A 93 -69.73 13.84 13.02
CA LEU A 93 -69.79 14.29 11.62
C LEU A 93 -71.15 13.98 11.01
N GLU A 94 -71.71 12.77 11.21
CA GLU A 94 -73.02 12.40 10.67
C GLU A 94 -74.16 13.17 11.35
N GLN A 95 -74.05 13.42 12.67
CA GLN A 95 -74.98 14.29 13.40
C GLN A 95 -74.94 15.73 12.85
N THR A 96 -73.76 16.31 12.64
CA THR A 96 -73.62 17.66 12.07
C THR A 96 -74.06 17.73 10.61
N LYS A 97 -73.90 16.65 9.84
CA LYS A 97 -74.46 16.51 8.47
C LYS A 97 -75.99 16.51 8.47
N SER A 98 -76.62 15.90 9.47
CA SER A 98 -78.07 15.96 9.68
C SER A 98 -78.52 17.36 10.14
N SER A 99 -77.76 18.02 11.03
CA SER A 99 -78.00 19.40 11.46
C SER A 99 -77.82 20.41 10.31
N LEU A 100 -76.93 20.16 9.35
CA LEU A 100 -76.77 20.94 8.12
C LEU A 100 -78.03 20.97 7.25
N GLN A 101 -78.89 19.96 7.36
CA GLN A 101 -80.17 19.86 6.64
C GLN A 101 -81.33 20.47 7.43
N SER A 102 -81.32 20.36 8.76
CA SER A 102 -82.47 20.67 9.63
C SER A 102 -82.36 21.96 10.48
N LYS A 103 -81.16 22.44 10.82
CA LYS A 103 -80.93 23.57 11.73
C LYS A 103 -80.51 24.88 11.03
N GLY A 104 -80.43 25.96 11.83
CA GLY A 104 -79.92 27.26 11.41
C GLY A 104 -78.40 27.28 11.20
N ALA A 105 -77.91 28.11 10.27
CA ALA A 105 -76.49 28.16 9.89
C ALA A 105 -75.54 28.56 11.03
N LYS A 106 -76.05 29.23 12.08
CA LYS A 106 -75.27 29.68 13.24
C LYS A 106 -74.92 28.51 14.17
N ASP A 107 -75.90 27.68 14.48
CA ASP A 107 -75.74 26.54 15.40
C ASP A 107 -74.83 25.47 14.78
N VAL A 108 -75.06 25.17 13.50
CA VAL A 108 -74.22 24.26 12.70
C VAL A 108 -72.76 24.75 12.63
N LYS A 109 -72.55 26.07 12.57
CA LYS A 109 -71.19 26.64 12.53
C LYS A 109 -70.44 26.42 13.85
N GLU A 110 -71.13 26.45 14.99
CA GLU A 110 -70.50 26.16 16.29
C GLU A 110 -70.22 24.66 16.43
N GLU A 111 -71.14 23.78 15.99
CA GLU A 111 -70.91 22.33 15.91
C GLU A 111 -69.68 22.00 15.05
N ILE A 112 -69.57 22.61 13.87
CA ILE A 112 -68.42 22.49 12.95
C ILE A 112 -67.12 22.95 13.63
N LYS A 113 -67.15 24.00 14.43
CA LYS A 113 -65.96 24.52 15.14
C LYS A 113 -65.49 23.55 16.22
N VAL A 114 -66.42 22.95 16.97
CA VAL A 114 -66.11 21.91 17.96
C VAL A 114 -65.52 20.68 17.27
N ILE A 115 -66.16 20.18 16.21
CA ILE A 115 -65.66 19.02 15.46
C ILE A 115 -64.29 19.30 14.83
N SER A 116 -64.09 20.50 14.28
CA SER A 116 -62.77 20.91 13.75
C SER A 116 -61.70 20.84 14.82
N LYS A 117 -61.98 21.32 16.04
CA LYS A 117 -61.03 21.27 17.15
C LYS A 117 -60.69 19.83 17.52
N ASN A 118 -61.70 18.96 17.61
CA ASN A 118 -61.49 17.54 17.93
C ASN A 118 -60.67 16.82 16.85
N ILE A 119 -60.88 17.15 15.57
CA ILE A 119 -60.09 16.60 14.46
C ILE A 119 -58.65 17.12 14.48
N ASP A 120 -58.44 18.41 14.79
CA ASP A 120 -57.09 18.96 14.91
C ASP A 120 -56.35 18.38 16.14
N GLU A 121 -57.06 18.08 17.24
CA GLU A 121 -56.51 17.36 18.41
C GLU A 121 -56.18 15.90 18.05
N LEU A 122 -57.08 15.18 17.37
CA LEU A 122 -56.83 13.83 16.88
C LEU A 122 -55.60 13.79 15.97
N TYR A 123 -55.48 14.75 15.05
CA TYR A 123 -54.34 14.85 14.14
C TYR A 123 -53.02 15.03 14.89
N LYS A 124 -53.00 15.86 15.94
CA LYS A 124 -51.81 16.03 16.79
C LYS A 124 -51.42 14.73 17.50
N CYS A 125 -52.39 14.01 18.05
CA CYS A 125 -52.13 12.71 18.70
C CYS A 125 -51.61 11.68 17.70
N TYR A 126 -52.17 11.65 16.48
CA TYR A 126 -51.67 10.79 15.40
C TYR A 126 -50.23 11.13 15.00
N LEU A 127 -49.90 12.40 14.82
CA LEU A 127 -48.54 12.84 14.51
C LEU A 127 -47.56 12.51 15.63
N ALA A 128 -47.97 12.63 16.89
CA ALA A 128 -47.14 12.25 18.02
C ALA A 128 -46.85 10.73 17.99
N LEU A 129 -47.89 9.91 17.78
CA LEU A 129 -47.72 8.46 17.64
C LEU A 129 -46.83 8.09 16.45
N GLU A 130 -47.00 8.78 15.30
CA GLU A 130 -46.14 8.59 14.14
C GLU A 130 -44.67 8.93 14.42
N ASN A 131 -44.41 10.00 15.17
CA ASN A 131 -43.05 10.38 15.55
C ASN A 131 -42.43 9.35 16.49
N ASP A 132 -43.18 8.85 17.48
CA ASP A 132 -42.69 7.83 18.42
C ASP A 132 -42.31 6.54 17.67
N ILE A 133 -43.14 6.10 16.71
CA ILE A 133 -42.87 4.97 15.81
C ILE A 133 -41.63 5.25 14.92
N ASN A 134 -41.50 6.46 14.40
CA ASN A 134 -40.40 6.84 13.52
C ASN A 134 -39.06 6.93 14.27
N GLU A 135 -39.05 7.30 15.55
CA GLU A 135 -37.85 7.32 16.39
C GLU A 135 -37.36 5.89 16.69
N ILE A 136 -38.26 4.94 16.96
CA ILE A 136 -37.86 3.52 17.13
C ILE A 136 -37.20 2.97 15.86
N THR A 137 -37.77 3.27 14.69
CA THR A 137 -37.25 2.83 13.39
C THR A 137 -36.12 3.70 12.82
N LYS A 138 -35.73 4.77 13.54
CA LYS A 138 -34.63 5.65 13.14
C LYS A 138 -33.29 4.94 13.23
N LYS A 139 -33.07 4.19 14.31
CA LYS A 139 -31.84 3.41 14.51
C LYS A 139 -31.65 2.38 13.39
N GLU A 140 -32.71 1.66 13.03
CA GLU A 140 -32.70 0.74 11.88
C GLU A 140 -32.30 1.46 10.58
N ARG A 141 -32.88 2.64 10.31
CA ARG A 141 -32.57 3.42 9.10
C ARG A 141 -31.10 3.84 9.06
N GLN A 142 -30.56 4.33 10.17
CA GLN A 142 -29.15 4.74 10.26
C GLN A 142 -28.22 3.56 9.99
N LEU A 143 -28.44 2.42 10.64
CA LEU A 143 -27.63 1.22 10.44
C LEU A 143 -27.73 0.67 9.01
N ARG A 144 -28.92 0.76 8.37
CA ARG A 144 -29.07 0.41 6.96
C ARG A 144 -28.31 1.37 6.05
N GLU A 145 -28.35 2.67 6.32
CA GLU A 145 -27.60 3.68 5.57
C GLU A 145 -26.08 3.46 5.67
N GLU A 146 -25.58 2.99 6.81
CA GLU A 146 -24.18 2.60 7.02
C GLU A 146 -23.80 1.31 6.27
N LEU A 147 -24.71 0.33 6.18
CA LEU A 147 -24.47 -0.94 5.50
C LEU A 147 -24.42 -0.82 3.97
N VAL A 148 -25.18 0.12 3.38
CA VAL A 148 -25.24 0.34 1.92
C VAL A 148 -23.87 0.56 1.27
N PRO A 149 -23.02 1.52 1.72
CA PRO A 149 -21.71 1.73 1.10
C PRO A 149 -20.78 0.52 1.27
N ILE A 150 -20.91 -0.24 2.35
CA ILE A 150 -20.12 -1.46 2.59
C ILE A 150 -20.49 -2.54 1.57
N LYS A 151 -21.80 -2.76 1.36
CA LYS A 151 -22.31 -3.69 0.34
C LYS A 151 -21.87 -3.31 -1.06
N GLU A 152 -21.89 -2.01 -1.38
CA GLU A 152 -21.42 -1.52 -2.68
C GLU A 152 -19.91 -1.75 -2.85
N SER A 153 -19.10 -1.43 -1.83
CA SER A 153 -17.66 -1.67 -1.82
C SER A 153 -17.33 -3.16 -2.01
N PHE A 154 -18.05 -4.04 -1.30
CA PHE A 154 -17.93 -5.49 -1.46
C PHE A 154 -18.31 -5.96 -2.87
N ARG A 155 -19.40 -5.45 -3.44
CA ARG A 155 -19.83 -5.80 -4.80
C ARG A 155 -18.77 -5.44 -5.84
N LEU A 156 -18.20 -4.23 -5.74
CA LEU A 156 -17.13 -3.78 -6.63
C LEU A 156 -15.88 -4.65 -6.48
N MET A 157 -15.45 -4.92 -5.25
CA MET A 157 -14.32 -5.81 -4.96
C MET A 157 -14.54 -7.22 -5.52
N ARG A 158 -15.74 -7.80 -5.35
CA ARG A 158 -16.06 -9.12 -5.90
C ARG A 158 -16.04 -9.11 -7.43
N GLY A 159 -16.51 -8.02 -8.05
CA GLY A 159 -16.38 -7.82 -9.50
C GLY A 159 -14.92 -7.82 -9.96
N GLU A 160 -14.08 -7.00 -9.31
CA GLU A 160 -12.64 -6.91 -9.60
C GLU A 160 -11.92 -8.25 -9.39
N PHE A 161 -12.29 -9.01 -8.36
CA PHE A 161 -11.79 -10.36 -8.13
C PHE A 161 -12.15 -11.30 -9.29
N LEU A 162 -13.42 -11.32 -9.71
CA LEU A 162 -13.87 -12.18 -10.80
C LEU A 162 -13.19 -11.86 -12.13
N GLU A 163 -12.97 -10.58 -12.44
CA GLU A 163 -12.23 -10.14 -13.63
C GLU A 163 -10.76 -10.59 -13.62
N ASN A 164 -10.16 -10.68 -12.43
CA ASN A 164 -8.76 -11.03 -12.24
C ASN A 164 -8.55 -12.44 -11.67
N LYS A 165 -9.58 -13.28 -11.64
CA LYS A 165 -9.59 -14.56 -10.93
C LYS A 165 -8.39 -15.43 -11.32
N ASP A 166 -8.10 -15.52 -12.62
CA ASP A 166 -6.97 -16.29 -13.17
C ASP A 166 -5.61 -15.91 -12.58
N LYS A 167 -5.43 -14.65 -12.16
CA LYS A 167 -4.17 -14.15 -11.58
C LYS A 167 -3.94 -14.60 -10.14
N PHE A 168 -4.96 -15.15 -9.47
CA PHE A 168 -4.84 -15.68 -8.11
C PHE A 168 -4.39 -17.15 -8.08
N TYR A 169 -4.29 -17.83 -9.24
CA TYR A 169 -3.84 -19.22 -9.38
C TYR A 169 -4.50 -20.15 -8.35
N ASP A 170 -3.71 -20.86 -7.55
CA ASP A 170 -4.19 -21.85 -6.56
C ASP A 170 -4.91 -21.19 -5.35
N CYS A 171 -4.88 -19.86 -5.22
CA CYS A 171 -5.53 -19.15 -4.11
C CYS A 171 -6.97 -18.73 -4.43
N GLN A 172 -7.46 -19.01 -5.65
CA GLN A 172 -8.79 -18.61 -6.12
C GLN A 172 -9.92 -19.13 -5.22
N GLU A 173 -9.92 -20.43 -4.93
CA GLU A 173 -11.00 -21.08 -4.15
C GLU A 173 -11.06 -20.52 -2.74
N ASN A 174 -9.92 -20.39 -2.07
CA ASN A 174 -9.85 -19.85 -0.71
C ASN A 174 -10.29 -18.39 -0.63
N PHE A 175 -9.93 -17.57 -1.61
CA PHE A 175 -10.37 -16.17 -1.67
C PHE A 175 -11.88 -16.09 -1.92
N GLU A 176 -12.41 -16.91 -2.82
CA GLU A 176 -13.85 -17.00 -3.11
C GLU A 176 -14.66 -17.45 -1.89
N ASP A 177 -14.19 -18.48 -1.17
CA ASP A 177 -14.78 -18.93 0.10
C ASP A 177 -14.80 -17.82 1.15
N ARG A 178 -13.76 -16.97 1.18
CA ARG A 178 -13.72 -15.85 2.11
C ARG A 178 -14.71 -14.75 1.73
N LEU A 179 -14.85 -14.44 0.45
CA LEU A 179 -15.88 -13.51 -0.04
C LEU A 179 -17.29 -14.03 0.27
N ASN A 180 -17.54 -15.33 0.09
CA ASN A 180 -18.82 -15.95 0.43
C ASN A 180 -19.12 -15.83 1.94
N LYS A 181 -18.13 -16.03 2.81
CA LYS A 181 -18.29 -15.81 4.26
C LYS A 181 -18.62 -14.36 4.63
N ILE A 182 -18.08 -13.39 3.90
CA ILE A 182 -18.42 -11.96 4.10
C ILE A 182 -19.88 -11.71 3.68
N GLU A 183 -20.32 -12.31 2.57
CA GLU A 183 -21.72 -12.23 2.12
C GLU A 183 -22.68 -12.84 3.15
N ASP A 184 -22.36 -14.02 3.70
CA ASP A 184 -23.14 -14.67 4.76
C ASP A 184 -23.28 -13.76 6.00
N LYS A 185 -22.21 -13.08 6.41
CA LYS A 185 -22.24 -12.10 7.52
C LYS A 185 -23.12 -10.89 7.19
N MET A 186 -23.09 -10.40 5.96
CA MET A 186 -23.97 -9.29 5.54
C MET A 186 -25.45 -9.72 5.56
N GLU A 187 -25.76 -10.95 5.15
CA GLU A 187 -27.12 -11.50 5.26
C GLU A 187 -27.55 -11.68 6.72
N GLU A 188 -26.64 -12.09 7.60
CA GLU A 188 -26.89 -12.18 9.03
C GLU A 188 -27.23 -10.81 9.62
N VAL A 189 -26.49 -9.77 9.25
CA VAL A 189 -26.78 -8.38 9.65
C VAL A 189 -28.17 -7.93 9.17
N ASP A 190 -28.55 -8.25 7.94
CA ASP A 190 -29.91 -7.94 7.46
C ASP A 190 -31.01 -8.62 8.29
N LYS A 191 -30.78 -9.89 8.69
CA LYS A 191 -31.70 -10.63 9.57
C LYS A 191 -31.80 -9.99 10.96
N LEU A 192 -30.66 -9.63 11.56
CA LEU A 192 -30.62 -8.97 12.86
C LEU A 192 -31.30 -7.59 12.85
N LEU A 193 -31.14 -6.82 11.75
CA LEU A 193 -31.83 -5.55 11.54
C LEU A 193 -33.35 -5.70 11.49
N VAL A 194 -33.84 -6.73 10.79
CA VAL A 194 -35.29 -7.02 10.70
C VAL A 194 -35.85 -7.45 12.07
N ASN A 195 -35.05 -8.18 12.86
CA ASN A 195 -35.43 -8.65 14.18
C ASN A 195 -35.24 -7.60 15.29
N GLY A 196 -34.68 -6.43 14.97
CA GLY A 196 -34.47 -5.33 15.91
C GLY A 196 -33.39 -5.57 16.96
N ILE A 197 -32.41 -6.43 16.68
CA ILE A 197 -31.26 -6.69 17.56
C ILE A 197 -30.13 -5.71 17.19
N TYR A 198 -30.31 -4.43 17.53
CA TYR A 198 -29.46 -3.36 17.01
C TYR A 198 -28.06 -3.28 17.65
N SER A 199 -27.90 -3.76 18.88
CA SER A 199 -26.61 -3.76 19.59
C SER A 199 -25.56 -4.63 18.90
N GLU A 200 -25.94 -5.82 18.45
CA GLU A 200 -25.05 -6.74 17.74
C GLU A 200 -24.76 -6.28 16.30
N VAL A 201 -25.68 -5.53 15.69
CA VAL A 201 -25.55 -5.04 14.32
C VAL A 201 -24.41 -4.03 14.20
N GLU A 202 -24.27 -3.10 15.15
CA GLU A 202 -23.21 -2.08 15.12
C GLU A 202 -21.82 -2.72 15.09
N GLU A 203 -21.58 -3.70 15.98
CA GLU A 203 -20.31 -4.43 16.05
C GLU A 203 -20.06 -5.22 14.77
N LYS A 204 -21.06 -5.96 14.27
CA LYS A 204 -20.93 -6.74 13.03
C LYS A 204 -20.69 -5.86 11.80
N ILE A 205 -21.34 -4.70 11.70
CA ILE A 205 -21.11 -3.73 10.61
C ILE A 205 -19.65 -3.27 10.61
N ALA A 206 -19.10 -2.92 11.78
CA ALA A 206 -17.70 -2.51 11.91
C ALA A 206 -16.74 -3.64 11.50
N MET A 207 -16.97 -4.86 11.97
CA MET A 207 -16.16 -6.03 11.60
C MET A 207 -16.19 -6.31 10.09
N ILE A 208 -17.37 -6.23 9.46
CA ILE A 208 -17.52 -6.44 8.02
C ILE A 208 -16.79 -5.33 7.26
N TYR A 209 -16.90 -4.08 7.71
CA TYR A 209 -16.18 -2.96 7.09
C TYR A 209 -14.67 -3.18 7.10
N GLU A 210 -14.11 -3.57 8.24
CA GLU A 210 -12.67 -3.85 8.36
C GLU A 210 -12.23 -5.01 7.45
N GLU A 211 -12.98 -6.11 7.40
CA GLU A 211 -12.68 -7.21 6.48
C GLU A 211 -12.76 -6.79 5.02
N VAL A 212 -13.79 -6.04 4.64
CA VAL A 212 -13.95 -5.55 3.27
C VAL A 212 -12.79 -4.63 2.88
N GLU A 213 -12.41 -3.66 3.71
CA GLU A 213 -11.29 -2.79 3.39
C GLU A 213 -9.94 -3.53 3.39
N PHE A 214 -9.76 -4.52 4.28
CA PHE A 214 -8.58 -5.39 4.26
C PHE A 214 -8.45 -6.13 2.92
N TYR A 215 -9.49 -6.84 2.48
CA TYR A 215 -9.42 -7.61 1.23
C TYR A 215 -9.33 -6.70 0.02
N LYS A 216 -9.97 -5.54 0.02
CA LYS A 216 -9.88 -4.53 -1.05
C LYS A 216 -8.45 -4.00 -1.21
N HIS A 217 -7.77 -3.72 -0.09
CA HIS A 217 -6.38 -3.29 -0.12
C HIS A 217 -5.46 -4.35 -0.76
N HIS A 218 -5.69 -5.61 -0.41
CA HIS A 218 -4.88 -6.71 -0.88
C HIS A 218 -5.23 -7.15 -2.30
N LEU A 219 -6.48 -6.99 -2.75
CA LEU A 219 -6.94 -7.38 -4.08
C LEU A 219 -6.09 -6.79 -5.21
N ASN A 220 -5.62 -5.55 -5.03
CA ASN A 220 -4.79 -4.86 -6.02
C ASN A 220 -3.34 -5.37 -6.05
N LYS A 221 -2.78 -5.74 -4.89
CA LYS A 221 -1.37 -6.12 -4.75
C LYS A 221 -1.13 -7.62 -4.91
N LEU A 222 -2.10 -8.44 -4.51
CA LEU A 222 -1.98 -9.90 -4.49
C LEU A 222 -1.67 -10.50 -5.86
N PRO A 223 -2.35 -10.12 -6.96
CA PRO A 223 -2.04 -10.65 -8.28
C PRO A 223 -0.56 -10.45 -8.66
N GLU A 224 0.00 -9.28 -8.34
CA GLU A 224 1.39 -8.96 -8.63
C GLU A 224 2.35 -9.80 -7.78
N LEU A 225 2.09 -9.90 -6.47
CA LEU A 225 2.91 -10.68 -5.55
C LEU A 225 2.86 -12.18 -5.85
N ILE A 226 1.69 -12.72 -6.17
CA ILE A 226 1.51 -14.13 -6.55
C ILE A 226 2.22 -14.40 -7.87
N SER A 227 2.04 -13.55 -8.89
CA SER A 227 2.75 -13.69 -10.17
C SER A 227 4.27 -13.64 -9.99
N PHE A 228 4.76 -12.69 -9.20
CA PHE A 228 6.18 -12.53 -8.97
C PHE A 228 6.80 -13.72 -8.23
N SER A 229 6.13 -14.22 -7.19
CA SER A 229 6.60 -15.36 -6.40
C SER A 229 6.43 -16.71 -7.10
N MET A 230 5.32 -16.93 -7.83
CA MET A 230 5.00 -18.24 -8.41
C MET A 230 5.52 -18.42 -9.84
N GLN A 231 5.77 -17.33 -10.58
CA GLN A 231 6.27 -17.41 -11.96
C GLN A 231 7.65 -16.79 -12.14
N ILE A 232 7.84 -15.55 -11.66
CA ILE A 232 9.05 -14.78 -11.98
C ILE A 232 10.25 -15.29 -11.20
N LEU A 233 10.14 -15.45 -9.88
CA LEU A 233 11.23 -15.93 -9.04
C LEU A 233 11.70 -17.35 -9.40
N PRO A 234 10.83 -18.35 -9.59
CA PRO A 234 11.23 -19.68 -10.04
C PRO A 234 11.99 -19.65 -11.38
N ARG A 235 11.48 -18.89 -12.36
CA ARG A 235 12.14 -18.74 -13.66
C ARG A 235 13.50 -18.04 -13.55
N ARG A 236 13.63 -17.02 -12.69
CA ARG A 236 14.91 -16.35 -12.45
C ARG A 236 15.90 -17.32 -11.80
N LEU A 237 15.46 -18.10 -10.81
CA LEU A 237 16.29 -19.11 -10.16
C LEU A 237 16.77 -20.18 -11.16
N GLU A 238 15.89 -20.66 -12.04
CA GLU A 238 16.22 -21.65 -13.08
C GLU A 238 17.24 -21.10 -14.08
N LYS A 239 17.06 -19.86 -14.56
CA LYS A 239 18.05 -19.20 -15.43
C LYS A 239 19.40 -18.99 -14.75
N THR A 240 19.38 -18.61 -13.47
CA THR A 240 20.60 -18.43 -12.65
C THR A 240 21.33 -19.77 -12.51
N LYS A 241 20.57 -20.87 -12.34
CA LYS A 241 21.11 -22.23 -12.27
C LYS A 241 21.72 -22.68 -13.59
N GLU A 242 21.03 -22.46 -14.70
CA GLU A 242 21.54 -22.77 -16.05
C GLU A 242 22.86 -22.03 -16.30
N ARG A 243 22.89 -20.73 -15.97
CA ARG A 243 24.11 -19.92 -16.06
C ARG A 243 25.24 -20.47 -15.17
N TYR A 244 24.94 -20.88 -13.94
CA TYR A 244 25.92 -21.48 -13.04
C TYR A 244 26.53 -22.77 -13.60
N GLU A 245 25.71 -23.68 -14.12
CA GLU A 245 26.20 -24.93 -14.71
C GLU A 245 27.00 -24.67 -16.00
N ASN A 246 26.56 -23.74 -16.86
CA ASN A 246 27.32 -23.37 -18.06
C ASN A 246 28.72 -22.82 -17.71
N LEU A 247 28.81 -21.90 -16.74
CA LEU A 247 30.10 -21.38 -16.29
C LEU A 247 30.98 -22.47 -15.65
N LYS A 248 30.37 -23.43 -14.95
CA LYS A 248 31.09 -24.57 -14.39
C LYS A 248 31.63 -25.50 -15.48
N GLU A 249 30.89 -25.73 -16.57
CA GLU A 249 31.35 -26.47 -17.75
C GLU A 249 32.48 -25.74 -18.49
N GLU A 250 32.40 -24.42 -18.59
CA GLU A 250 33.47 -23.55 -19.13
C GLU A 250 34.72 -23.51 -18.22
N GLY A 251 34.68 -24.17 -17.07
CA GLY A 251 35.81 -24.40 -16.19
C GLY A 251 36.04 -23.27 -15.17
N TYR A 252 35.05 -22.43 -14.90
CA TYR A 252 35.11 -21.40 -13.87
C TYR A 252 35.09 -22.03 -12.45
N PRO A 253 36.00 -21.62 -11.55
CA PRO A 253 36.08 -22.13 -10.18
C PRO A 253 35.06 -21.50 -9.24
N LEU A 254 33.78 -21.91 -9.35
CA LEU A 254 32.64 -21.33 -8.63
C LEU A 254 32.40 -21.90 -7.21
N TYR A 255 33.42 -22.46 -6.54
CA TYR A 255 33.24 -23.16 -5.26
C TYR A 255 32.75 -22.25 -4.10
N ASN A 256 33.01 -20.95 -4.20
CA ASN A 256 32.56 -19.96 -3.23
C ASN A 256 31.06 -19.63 -3.38
N ILE A 257 30.46 -19.95 -4.52
CA ILE A 257 29.06 -19.65 -4.81
C ILE A 257 28.21 -20.84 -4.36
N LYS A 258 27.43 -20.65 -3.29
CA LYS A 258 26.60 -21.69 -2.67
C LYS A 258 25.26 -21.87 -3.39
N MET A 259 25.30 -22.11 -4.69
CA MET A 259 24.09 -22.21 -5.55
C MET A 259 23.07 -23.21 -5.00
N ASN A 260 23.49 -24.43 -4.66
CA ASN A 260 22.59 -25.49 -4.17
C ASN A 260 21.86 -25.11 -2.88
N LEU A 261 22.54 -24.41 -1.96
CA LEU A 261 21.95 -24.00 -0.67
C LEU A 261 20.92 -22.88 -0.86
N VAL A 262 21.20 -21.93 -1.75
CA VAL A 262 20.25 -20.87 -2.10
C VAL A 262 19.07 -21.44 -2.88
N GLU A 263 19.29 -22.40 -3.79
CA GLU A 263 18.22 -23.09 -4.52
C GLU A 263 17.24 -23.82 -3.57
N GLU A 264 17.77 -24.61 -2.64
CA GLU A 264 16.97 -25.37 -1.68
C GLU A 264 16.17 -24.43 -0.76
N SER A 265 16.84 -23.48 -0.12
CA SER A 265 16.19 -22.50 0.77
C SER A 265 15.17 -21.62 0.04
N THR A 266 15.42 -21.27 -1.23
CA THR A 266 14.46 -20.53 -2.06
C THR A 266 13.23 -21.38 -2.36
N LYS A 267 13.40 -22.66 -2.74
CA LYS A 267 12.27 -23.56 -3.01
C LYS A 267 11.42 -23.80 -1.76
N GLU A 268 12.04 -23.93 -0.60
CA GLU A 268 11.31 -24.07 0.68
C GLU A 268 10.51 -22.81 0.99
N LYS A 269 11.15 -21.63 0.99
CA LYS A 269 10.45 -20.36 1.24
C LYS A 269 9.34 -20.08 0.23
N LEU A 270 9.53 -20.41 -1.05
CA LEU A 270 8.48 -20.24 -2.06
C LEU A 270 7.27 -21.15 -1.79
N LYS A 271 7.47 -22.33 -1.19
CA LYS A 271 6.35 -23.18 -0.72
C LYS A 271 5.65 -22.57 0.49
N GLU A 272 6.40 -22.02 1.43
CA GLU A 272 5.84 -21.32 2.60
C GLU A 272 5.01 -20.11 2.16
N ILE A 273 5.57 -19.26 1.28
CA ILE A 273 4.88 -18.12 0.69
C ILE A 273 3.60 -18.55 -0.03
N LYS A 274 3.64 -19.67 -0.77
CA LYS A 274 2.45 -20.24 -1.41
C LYS A 274 1.37 -20.58 -0.39
N GLN A 275 1.75 -21.23 0.71
CA GLN A 275 0.83 -21.59 1.76
C GLN A 275 0.25 -20.36 2.46
N SER A 276 1.06 -19.33 2.73
CA SER A 276 0.58 -18.07 3.31
C SER A 276 -0.40 -17.33 2.39
N PHE A 277 -0.23 -17.38 1.07
CA PHE A 277 -1.22 -16.84 0.14
C PHE A 277 -2.55 -17.60 0.18
N ILE A 278 -2.50 -18.93 0.33
CA ILE A 278 -3.67 -19.80 0.46
C ILE A 278 -4.40 -19.50 1.78
N ASP A 279 -3.66 -19.31 2.87
CA ASP A 279 -4.20 -19.02 4.20
C ASP A 279 -4.61 -17.55 4.38
N LEU A 280 -4.36 -16.70 3.37
CA LEU A 280 -4.66 -15.27 3.34
C LEU A 280 -3.88 -14.44 4.39
N GLU A 281 -2.72 -14.93 4.80
CA GLU A 281 -1.82 -14.29 5.77
C GLU A 281 -0.73 -13.51 5.05
N TYR A 282 -0.95 -12.20 4.83
CA TYR A 282 -0.08 -11.39 3.97
C TYR A 282 1.03 -10.63 4.69
N GLU A 283 1.12 -10.78 6.01
CA GLU A 283 2.11 -10.07 6.81
C GLU A 283 3.52 -10.62 6.53
N GLY A 284 4.46 -9.73 6.19
CA GLY A 284 5.86 -10.11 5.94
C GLY A 284 6.17 -10.72 4.57
N ILE A 285 5.17 -11.23 3.81
CA ILE A 285 5.40 -11.90 2.50
C ILE A 285 6.21 -11.03 1.54
N GLU A 286 5.92 -9.73 1.44
CA GLU A 286 6.64 -8.83 0.53
C GLU A 286 8.14 -8.76 0.86
N THR A 287 8.48 -8.81 2.14
CA THR A 287 9.87 -8.80 2.62
C THR A 287 10.57 -10.10 2.25
N ASP A 288 9.90 -11.24 2.41
CA ASP A 288 10.45 -12.55 2.05
C ASP A 288 10.67 -12.69 0.54
N ILE A 289 9.72 -12.21 -0.27
CA ILE A 289 9.84 -12.14 -1.73
C ILE A 289 11.05 -11.29 -2.13
N LYS A 290 11.22 -10.11 -1.51
CA LYS A 290 12.38 -9.22 -1.77
C LYS A 290 13.69 -9.89 -1.38
N LYS A 291 13.72 -10.61 -0.25
CA LYS A 291 14.90 -11.32 0.21
C LYS A 291 15.31 -12.42 -0.78
N ILE A 292 14.36 -13.22 -1.26
CA ILE A 292 14.63 -14.23 -2.31
C ILE A 292 15.15 -13.57 -3.58
N ALA A 293 14.54 -12.47 -4.02
CA ALA A 293 15.00 -11.75 -5.21
C ALA A 293 16.44 -11.22 -5.07
N LEU A 294 16.80 -10.76 -3.87
CA LEU A 294 18.13 -10.29 -3.53
C LEU A 294 19.12 -11.45 -3.49
N ASP A 295 18.79 -12.56 -2.82
CA ASP A 295 19.61 -13.78 -2.77
C ASP A 295 19.95 -14.28 -4.19
N ILE A 296 18.98 -14.30 -5.11
CA ILE A 296 19.20 -14.66 -6.52
C ILE A 296 20.11 -13.64 -7.23
N SER A 297 19.91 -12.34 -6.96
CA SER A 297 20.70 -11.28 -7.61
C SER A 297 22.16 -11.30 -7.15
N GLU A 298 22.42 -11.61 -5.88
CA GLU A 298 23.76 -11.78 -5.34
C GLU A 298 24.50 -12.95 -5.99
N LEU A 299 23.81 -14.06 -6.29
CA LEU A 299 24.41 -15.17 -7.05
C LEU A 299 24.81 -14.73 -8.47
N ASP A 300 23.93 -14.01 -9.15
CA ASP A 300 24.19 -13.49 -10.49
C ASP A 300 25.36 -12.51 -10.51
N GLU A 301 25.45 -11.62 -9.53
CA GLU A 301 26.54 -10.69 -9.36
C GLU A 301 27.86 -11.42 -9.07
N ALA A 302 27.87 -12.39 -8.15
CA ALA A 302 29.05 -13.18 -7.84
C ALA A 302 29.59 -13.93 -9.07
N MET A 303 28.70 -14.51 -9.88
CA MET A 303 29.08 -15.15 -11.15
C MET A 303 29.63 -14.14 -12.17
N SER A 304 29.02 -12.96 -12.29
CA SER A 304 29.48 -11.91 -13.21
C SER A 304 30.84 -11.36 -12.82
N ASN A 305 31.07 -11.14 -11.54
CA ASN A 305 32.36 -10.70 -11.00
C ASN A 305 33.46 -11.71 -11.32
N GLU A 306 33.15 -13.01 -11.29
CA GLU A 306 34.12 -14.05 -11.63
C GLU A 306 34.44 -14.10 -13.13
N VAL A 307 33.46 -13.84 -14.00
CA VAL A 307 33.67 -13.69 -15.45
C VAL A 307 34.60 -12.50 -15.74
N VAL A 308 34.28 -11.33 -15.19
CA VAL A 308 35.10 -10.11 -15.35
C VAL A 308 36.50 -10.34 -14.78
N ALA A 309 36.62 -10.98 -13.61
CA ALA A 309 37.91 -11.25 -13.01
C ALA A 309 38.78 -12.16 -13.90
N ARG A 310 38.19 -13.13 -14.59
CA ARG A 310 38.94 -13.97 -15.53
C ARG A 310 39.48 -13.15 -16.72
N GLU A 311 38.65 -12.30 -17.31
CA GLU A 311 39.07 -11.44 -18.44
C GLU A 311 40.20 -10.48 -18.03
N GLU A 312 40.07 -9.84 -16.87
CA GLU A 312 41.13 -9.01 -16.29
C GLU A 312 42.42 -9.81 -16.06
N TYR A 313 42.29 -11.02 -15.52
CA TYR A 313 43.43 -11.90 -15.24
C TYR A 313 44.18 -12.26 -16.53
N GLU A 314 43.46 -12.76 -17.53
CA GLU A 314 44.03 -13.19 -18.82
C GLU A 314 44.70 -12.03 -19.57
N SER A 315 44.18 -10.81 -19.44
CA SER A 315 44.75 -9.60 -20.07
C SER A 315 46.00 -9.07 -19.36
N GLU A 316 46.03 -9.06 -18.03
CA GLU A 316 47.09 -8.39 -17.26
C GLU A 316 48.26 -9.30 -16.85
N VAL A 317 48.04 -10.63 -16.75
CA VAL A 317 49.02 -11.57 -16.18
C VAL A 317 50.37 -11.51 -16.91
N ASP A 318 50.37 -11.54 -18.24
CA ASP A 318 51.60 -11.51 -19.04
C ASP A 318 52.35 -10.18 -18.86
N GLY A 319 51.61 -9.07 -18.77
CA GLY A 319 52.17 -7.74 -18.52
C GLY A 319 52.88 -7.67 -17.17
N VAL A 320 52.26 -8.17 -16.11
CA VAL A 320 52.84 -8.18 -14.76
C VAL A 320 54.07 -9.10 -14.70
N TYR A 321 53.99 -10.30 -15.30
CA TYR A 321 55.11 -11.25 -15.33
C TYR A 321 56.32 -10.72 -16.10
N ASN A 322 56.07 -10.00 -17.20
CA ASN A 322 57.12 -9.32 -17.95
C ASN A 322 57.81 -8.23 -17.12
N LYS A 323 57.05 -7.41 -16.37
CA LYS A 323 57.62 -6.40 -15.46
C LYS A 323 58.44 -7.03 -14.35
N VAL A 324 57.94 -8.10 -13.72
CA VAL A 324 58.70 -8.89 -12.72
C VAL A 324 60.06 -9.32 -13.30
N SER A 325 60.04 -9.90 -14.50
CA SER A 325 61.25 -10.36 -15.18
C SER A 325 62.22 -9.22 -15.52
N GLN A 326 61.70 -8.05 -15.90
CA GLN A 326 62.51 -6.85 -16.15
C GLN A 326 63.18 -6.33 -14.88
N VAL A 327 62.43 -6.21 -13.78
CA VAL A 327 62.96 -5.77 -12.48
C VAL A 327 64.05 -6.72 -11.98
N LEU A 328 63.85 -8.04 -12.11
CA LEU A 328 64.87 -9.04 -11.76
C LEU A 328 66.16 -8.86 -12.58
N ARG A 329 66.05 -8.68 -13.91
CA ARG A 329 67.22 -8.43 -14.77
C ARG A 329 67.94 -7.13 -14.40
N ASN A 330 67.18 -6.07 -14.16
CA ASN A 330 67.74 -4.77 -13.76
C ASN A 330 68.44 -4.85 -12.41
N PHE A 331 67.92 -5.61 -11.46
CA PHE A 331 68.55 -5.83 -10.16
C PHE A 331 69.87 -6.61 -10.28
N LEU A 332 69.89 -7.69 -11.07
CA LEU A 332 71.12 -8.43 -11.34
C LEU A 332 72.19 -7.58 -12.02
N LYS A 333 71.79 -6.69 -12.92
CA LYS A 333 72.68 -5.70 -13.54
C LYS A 333 73.20 -4.71 -12.49
N ALA A 334 72.33 -4.12 -11.69
CA ALA A 334 72.72 -3.19 -10.61
C ALA A 334 73.69 -3.85 -9.63
N LYS A 335 73.45 -5.10 -9.21
CA LYS A 335 74.35 -5.86 -8.32
C LYS A 335 75.74 -6.08 -8.94
N ARG A 336 75.81 -6.36 -10.25
CA ARG A 336 77.09 -6.48 -10.98
C ARG A 336 77.81 -5.15 -11.08
N ASP A 337 77.09 -4.09 -11.43
CA ASP A 337 77.63 -2.74 -11.59
C ASP A 337 78.16 -2.23 -10.24
N THR A 338 77.41 -2.45 -9.16
CA THR A 338 77.83 -2.16 -7.77
C THR A 338 79.12 -2.88 -7.42
N LYS A 339 79.24 -4.19 -7.69
CA LYS A 339 80.46 -4.95 -7.40
C LYS A 339 81.66 -4.42 -8.17
N SER A 340 81.45 -4.01 -9.41
CA SER A 340 82.50 -3.46 -10.27
C SER A 340 82.97 -2.08 -9.78
N ILE A 341 82.03 -1.26 -9.31
CA ILE A 341 82.28 0.09 -8.79
C ILE A 341 82.86 0.06 -7.37
N SER A 342 82.47 -0.90 -6.53
CA SER A 342 83.01 -1.08 -5.17
C SER A 342 84.51 -1.40 -5.12
N GLY A 343 85.08 -1.87 -6.23
CA GLY A 343 86.53 -2.07 -6.35
C GLY A 343 87.31 -0.80 -6.67
N ILE A 344 86.62 0.29 -7.03
CA ILE A 344 87.20 1.56 -7.50
C ILE A 344 86.77 2.73 -6.58
N PHE A 345 85.57 2.68 -6.03
CA PHE A 345 84.94 3.72 -5.22
C PHE A 345 84.61 3.22 -3.81
N LEU A 346 84.77 4.09 -2.81
CA LEU A 346 84.38 3.80 -1.43
C LEU A 346 82.88 4.05 -1.26
N ILE A 347 82.10 2.97 -1.18
CA ILE A 347 80.64 3.04 -0.99
C ILE A 347 80.34 3.08 0.51
N GLU A 348 79.51 4.01 0.95
CA GLU A 348 79.09 4.16 2.35
C GLU A 348 78.28 2.94 2.84
N GLN A 349 78.42 2.57 4.12
CA GLN A 349 77.72 1.41 4.69
C GLN A 349 76.18 1.49 4.56
N GLU A 350 75.59 2.68 4.64
CA GLU A 350 74.15 2.88 4.48
C GLU A 350 73.66 2.47 3.07
N ARG A 351 74.48 2.67 2.03
CA ARG A 351 74.16 2.28 0.65
C ARG A 351 74.32 0.78 0.39
N HIS A 352 75.15 0.10 1.18
CA HIS A 352 75.18 -1.37 1.20
C HIS A 352 73.92 -1.94 1.84
N GLN A 353 73.42 -1.32 2.91
CA GLN A 353 72.16 -1.70 3.54
C GLN A 353 70.95 -1.48 2.59
N GLU A 354 70.95 -0.42 1.78
CA GLU A 354 69.93 -0.21 0.75
C GLU A 354 69.89 -1.34 -0.29
N LEU A 355 71.07 -1.87 -0.70
CA LEU A 355 71.15 -3.01 -1.61
C LEU A 355 70.64 -4.31 -0.97
N ASP A 356 70.94 -4.55 0.31
CA ASP A 356 70.42 -5.70 1.07
C ASP A 356 68.90 -5.62 1.24
N LEU A 357 68.36 -4.43 1.47
CA LEU A 357 66.91 -4.19 1.52
C LEU A 357 66.25 -4.45 0.16
N LEU A 358 66.87 -4.03 -0.94
CA LEU A 358 66.40 -4.34 -2.29
C LEU A 358 66.47 -5.85 -2.59
N GLU A 359 67.52 -6.54 -2.12
CA GLU A 359 67.64 -8.00 -2.25
C GLU A 359 66.50 -8.72 -1.53
N ASN A 360 66.19 -8.33 -0.30
CA ASN A 360 65.05 -8.87 0.46
C ASN A 360 63.71 -8.60 -0.24
N ARG A 361 63.53 -7.41 -0.83
CA ARG A 361 62.32 -7.08 -1.61
C ARG A 361 62.18 -7.94 -2.86
N ILE A 362 63.27 -8.20 -3.56
CA ILE A 362 63.30 -9.09 -4.73
C ILE A 362 63.01 -10.55 -4.34
N GLN A 363 63.54 -11.03 -3.21
CA GLN A 363 63.22 -12.36 -2.69
C GLN A 363 61.73 -12.50 -2.34
N ASN A 364 61.14 -11.48 -1.69
CA ASN A 364 59.71 -11.45 -1.40
C ASN A 364 58.86 -11.40 -2.68
N LEU A 365 59.28 -10.63 -3.69
CA LEU A 365 58.62 -10.57 -4.99
C LEU A 365 58.61 -11.94 -5.69
N ASN A 366 59.73 -12.67 -5.66
CA ASN A 366 59.81 -14.03 -6.16
C ASN A 366 58.92 -15.00 -5.37
N ARG A 367 58.82 -14.84 -4.05
CA ARG A 367 57.91 -15.63 -3.22
C ARG A 367 56.45 -15.41 -3.62
N ILE A 368 56.02 -14.15 -3.73
CA ILE A 368 54.64 -13.79 -4.14
C ILE A 368 54.33 -14.33 -5.54
N LYS A 369 55.28 -14.22 -6.48
CA LYS A 369 55.14 -14.83 -7.81
C LYS A 369 55.01 -16.35 -7.72
N SER A 370 55.85 -17.01 -6.93
CA SER A 370 55.81 -18.47 -6.74
C SER A 370 54.51 -18.94 -6.08
N ASP A 371 53.96 -18.15 -5.15
CA ASP A 371 52.67 -18.43 -4.52
C ASP A 371 51.55 -18.34 -5.57
N LEU A 372 51.60 -17.33 -6.45
CA LEU A 372 50.65 -17.16 -7.55
C LEU A 372 50.76 -18.29 -8.59
N ASP A 373 51.99 -18.68 -8.97
CA ASP A 373 52.26 -19.87 -9.80
C ASP A 373 51.68 -21.15 -9.15
N SER A 374 51.84 -21.31 -7.84
CA SER A 374 51.27 -22.44 -7.10
C SER A 374 49.74 -22.42 -7.10
N PHE A 375 49.09 -21.26 -7.06
CA PHE A 375 47.63 -21.17 -7.12
C PHE A 375 47.10 -21.50 -8.52
N ILE A 376 47.78 -21.08 -9.58
CA ILE A 376 47.44 -21.40 -10.98
C ILE A 376 47.51 -22.91 -11.23
N HIS A 377 48.58 -23.56 -10.76
CA HIS A 377 48.86 -24.97 -11.00
C HIS A 377 48.26 -25.92 -9.95
N SER A 378 47.54 -25.38 -8.95
CA SER A 378 46.87 -26.21 -7.94
C SER A 378 45.72 -27.02 -8.54
N ILE A 379 45.54 -28.24 -8.05
CA ILE A 379 44.48 -29.17 -8.49
C ILE A 379 43.09 -28.56 -8.22
N THR A 380 42.95 -27.79 -7.14
CA THR A 380 41.75 -27.00 -6.85
C THR A 380 41.89 -25.60 -7.45
N LYS A 381 41.39 -25.39 -8.67
CA LYS A 381 41.33 -24.06 -9.28
C LYS A 381 40.70 -23.06 -8.29
N LYS A 382 41.44 -21.99 -7.97
CA LYS A 382 41.00 -20.90 -7.08
C LYS A 382 40.23 -19.85 -7.87
N PRO A 383 39.37 -19.02 -7.23
CA PRO A 383 38.56 -18.03 -7.90
C PRO A 383 39.46 -16.97 -8.54
N PHE A 384 39.15 -16.55 -9.76
CA PHE A 384 39.83 -15.49 -10.49
C PHE A 384 39.78 -14.16 -9.74
N THR A 385 38.69 -13.90 -9.00
CA THR A 385 38.61 -12.74 -8.08
C THR A 385 39.74 -12.72 -7.05
N LEU A 386 40.13 -13.88 -6.49
CA LEU A 386 41.26 -14.01 -5.58
C LEU A 386 42.61 -13.91 -6.30
N LEU A 387 42.71 -14.50 -7.51
CA LEU A 387 43.92 -14.42 -8.33
C LEU A 387 44.23 -12.96 -8.73
N ASN A 388 43.21 -12.18 -9.10
CA ASN A 388 43.38 -10.76 -9.41
C ASN A 388 43.81 -9.94 -8.21
N ALA A 389 43.25 -10.19 -7.02
CA ALA A 389 43.70 -9.51 -5.81
C ALA A 389 45.19 -9.73 -5.56
N LYS A 390 45.67 -10.98 -5.73
CA LYS A 390 47.10 -11.33 -5.59
C LYS A 390 47.96 -10.81 -6.73
N MET A 391 47.44 -10.76 -7.95
CA MET A 391 48.13 -10.18 -9.10
C MET A 391 48.30 -8.66 -8.94
N ARG A 392 47.28 -7.95 -8.44
CA ARG A 392 47.36 -6.52 -8.12
C ARG A 392 48.36 -6.26 -6.99
N GLU A 393 48.38 -7.09 -5.96
CA GLU A 393 49.40 -7.05 -4.91
C GLU A 393 50.82 -7.20 -5.52
N LEU A 394 51.03 -8.21 -6.36
CA LEU A 394 52.31 -8.43 -7.05
C LEU A 394 52.71 -7.22 -7.91
N ASN A 395 51.80 -6.67 -8.70
CA ASN A 395 52.06 -5.53 -9.57
C ASN A 395 52.44 -4.28 -8.76
N GLN A 396 51.78 -4.04 -7.62
CA GLN A 396 52.14 -2.94 -6.72
C GLN A 396 53.55 -3.13 -6.13
N TYR A 397 53.88 -4.34 -5.65
CA TYR A 397 55.22 -4.67 -5.19
C TYR A 397 56.29 -4.50 -6.26
N VAL A 398 55.98 -4.85 -7.52
CA VAL A 398 56.86 -4.65 -8.68
C VAL A 398 57.13 -3.16 -8.89
N ILE A 399 56.10 -2.32 -8.93
CA ILE A 399 56.22 -0.87 -9.13
C ILE A 399 57.09 -0.25 -8.03
N ASP A 400 56.85 -0.60 -6.78
CA ASP A 400 57.60 -0.02 -5.66
C ASP A 400 59.05 -0.49 -5.64
N THR A 401 59.31 -1.75 -6.04
CA THR A 401 60.66 -2.30 -6.12
C THR A 401 61.42 -1.70 -7.31
N GLU A 402 60.75 -1.49 -8.44
CA GLU A 402 61.30 -0.82 -9.61
C GLU A 402 61.71 0.63 -9.29
N LYS A 403 60.87 1.39 -8.57
CA LYS A 403 61.22 2.74 -8.10
C LYS A 403 62.48 2.74 -7.24
N GLY A 404 62.54 1.85 -6.24
CA GLY A 404 63.70 1.73 -5.35
C GLY A 404 64.97 1.35 -6.13
N LEU A 405 64.85 0.41 -7.06
CA LEU A 405 65.95 -0.03 -7.92
C LEU A 405 66.43 1.09 -8.86
N ASN A 406 65.52 1.84 -9.48
CA ASN A 406 65.89 2.94 -10.37
C ASN A 406 66.59 4.07 -9.63
N ASN A 407 66.18 4.38 -8.40
CA ASN A 407 66.88 5.35 -7.54
C ASN A 407 68.31 4.88 -7.24
N TYR A 408 68.49 3.61 -6.90
CA TYR A 408 69.80 3.03 -6.62
C TYR A 408 70.70 2.99 -7.87
N ILE A 409 70.15 2.61 -9.03
CA ILE A 409 70.87 2.68 -10.31
C ILE A 409 71.27 4.13 -10.65
N GLY A 410 70.39 5.10 -10.36
CA GLY A 410 70.68 6.53 -10.53
C GLY A 410 71.88 6.98 -9.69
N TYR A 411 71.91 6.58 -8.41
CA TYR A 411 73.05 6.84 -7.52
C TYR A 411 74.36 6.22 -8.03
N ILE A 412 74.32 4.96 -8.46
CA ILE A 412 75.51 4.30 -9.02
C ILE A 412 76.06 5.05 -10.23
N LYS A 413 75.17 5.56 -11.09
CA LYS A 413 75.58 6.37 -12.24
C LYS A 413 76.17 7.71 -11.80
N SER A 414 75.57 8.38 -10.82
CA SER A 414 76.08 9.67 -10.33
C SER A 414 77.48 9.54 -9.75
N LEU A 415 77.81 8.44 -9.05
CA LEU A 415 79.19 8.20 -8.57
C LEU A 415 80.22 8.22 -9.70
N LYS A 416 79.86 7.63 -10.85
CA LYS A 416 80.72 7.65 -12.03
C LYS A 416 80.81 9.06 -12.60
N ASP A 417 79.67 9.73 -12.79
CA ASP A 417 79.62 11.06 -13.39
C ASP A 417 80.34 12.12 -12.53
N ASP A 418 80.15 12.07 -11.20
CA ASP A 418 80.81 12.94 -10.22
C ASP A 418 82.32 12.72 -10.21
N SER A 419 82.78 11.47 -10.38
CA SER A 419 84.21 11.17 -10.47
C SER A 419 84.84 11.71 -11.76
N GLU A 420 84.14 11.61 -12.89
CA GLU A 420 84.60 12.16 -14.16
C GLU A 420 84.62 13.70 -14.10
N ALA A 421 83.62 14.31 -13.45
CA ALA A 421 83.57 15.75 -13.22
C ALA A 421 84.70 16.23 -12.31
N ALA A 422 84.97 15.53 -11.20
CA ALA A 422 86.07 15.83 -10.30
C ALA A 422 87.43 15.70 -10.99
N TYR A 423 87.63 14.66 -11.79
CA TYR A 423 88.86 14.48 -12.56
C TYR A 423 89.09 15.64 -13.55
N ARG A 424 88.04 16.05 -14.28
CA ARG A 424 88.11 17.21 -15.18
C ARG A 424 88.45 18.49 -14.42
N ALA A 425 87.78 18.75 -13.29
CA ALA A 425 88.03 19.93 -12.48
C ALA A 425 89.48 19.98 -11.92
N ILE A 426 90.03 18.84 -11.47
CA ILE A 426 91.42 18.74 -11.02
C ILE A 426 92.39 18.97 -12.17
N ASN A 427 92.11 18.39 -13.35
CA ASN A 427 92.96 18.57 -14.52
C ASN A 427 92.96 20.02 -15.00
N ASP A 428 91.78 20.66 -15.06
CA ASP A 428 91.62 22.07 -15.40
C ASP A 428 92.34 22.98 -14.38
N PHE A 429 92.22 22.66 -13.09
CA PHE A 429 92.95 23.34 -12.03
C PHE A 429 94.47 23.17 -12.16
N SER A 430 94.95 21.97 -12.48
CA SER A 430 96.37 21.69 -12.71
C SER A 430 96.92 22.43 -13.93
N ILE A 431 96.17 22.50 -15.02
CA ILE A 431 96.52 23.28 -16.22
C ILE A 431 96.56 24.77 -15.87
N GLY A 432 95.57 25.26 -15.10
CA GLY A 432 95.53 26.63 -14.60
C GLY A 432 96.74 26.98 -13.72
N LEU A 433 97.12 26.11 -12.79
CA LEU A 433 98.29 26.24 -11.93
C LEU A 433 99.60 26.30 -12.73
N ASN A 434 99.78 25.40 -13.69
CA ASN A 434 100.96 25.41 -14.56
C ASN A 434 101.05 26.67 -15.43
N THR A 435 99.91 27.17 -15.89
CA THR A 435 99.84 28.43 -16.64
C THR A 435 100.19 29.64 -15.75
N TYR A 436 99.82 29.59 -14.46
CA TYR A 436 100.15 30.62 -13.48
C TYR A 436 101.63 30.57 -13.06
N LEU A 437 102.18 29.37 -12.85
CA LEU A 437 103.59 29.16 -12.52
C LEU A 437 104.52 29.59 -13.67
N ASN A 438 104.13 29.34 -14.92
CA ASN A 438 104.85 29.83 -16.12
C ASN A 438 104.75 31.35 -16.35
N LYS A 439 103.97 32.08 -15.54
CA LYS A 439 103.95 33.55 -15.54
C LYS A 439 104.80 34.16 -14.41
N ILE A 440 105.21 33.35 -13.43
CA ILE A 440 105.98 33.77 -12.26
C ILE A 440 107.49 33.53 -12.46
N TYR A 441 107.86 32.62 -13.37
CA TYR A 441 109.18 32.53 -14.01
C TYR A 441 109.13 33.18 -15.39
#